data_AF-A0AAD0WEM3-F1
#
_entry.id   AF-A0AAD0WEM3-F1
#
_cell.length_a   1.000
_cell.length_b   1.000
_cell.length_c   1.000
_cell.angle_alpha   90.00
_cell.angle_beta   90.00
_cell.angle_gamma   90.00
#
_symmetry.space_group_name_H-M   'P 1'
#
loop_
_entity.id
_entity.type
_entity.pdbx_description
1 polymer ?
#
loop_
_entity_poly.entity_id
_entity_poly.type
_entity_poly.pdbx_seq_one_letter_code
_entity_poly.pdbx_strand_id
1 'polypeptide(L)' 'MFPVNHVFQLGDKRLRLLWTGKDTAFWIDIDDNKAWPQPIALEDIEQQLISRDLTRIDNPFFASIF' A
#
# COMPACT_ATOMS: atom_id res chain seq x y z
N MET A 1 11.65 -4.32 -5.28
CA MET A 1 10.88 -4.90 -4.16
C MET A 1 10.33 -3.75 -3.32
N PHE A 2 9.02 -3.65 -3.17
CA PHE A 2 8.40 -2.56 -2.42
C PHE A 2 8.66 -2.71 -0.91
N PRO A 3 8.98 -1.62 -0.19
CA PRO A 3 9.20 -1.70 1.24
C PRO A 3 7.89 -2.05 1.96
N VAL A 4 7.92 -3.05 2.84
CA VAL A 4 6.79 -3.35 3.73
C VAL A 4 6.50 -2.15 4.65
N ASN A 5 5.25 -2.07 5.14
CA ASN A 5 4.70 -0.95 5.90
C ASN A 5 4.58 0.38 5.16
N HIS A 6 4.92 0.41 3.87
CA HIS A 6 4.71 1.59 3.06
C HIS A 6 3.21 1.83 2.83
N VAL A 7 2.81 3.10 2.78
CA VAL A 7 1.42 3.48 2.56
C VAL A 7 1.28 4.13 1.18
N PHE A 8 0.26 3.68 0.45
CA PHE A 8 -0.11 4.20 -0.84
C PHE A 8 -1.48 4.87 -0.78
N GLN A 9 -1.67 5.95 -1.53
CA GLN A 9 -2.97 6.55 -1.76
C GLN A 9 -3.48 6.10 -3.14
N LEU A 10 -4.69 5.53 -3.16
CA LEU A 10 -5.43 5.15 -4.37
C LEU A 10 -6.83 5.75 -4.31
N GLY A 11 -7.08 6.82 -5.08
CA GLY A 11 -8.31 7.61 -4.93
C GLY A 11 -8.44 8.13 -3.49
N ASP A 12 -9.50 7.74 -2.79
CA ASP A 12 -9.76 8.12 -1.39
C ASP A 12 -9.20 7.12 -0.36
N LYS A 13 -8.62 6.00 -0.80
CA LYS A 13 -8.13 4.94 0.09
C LYS A 13 -6.65 5.06 0.40
N ARG A 14 -6.29 4.78 1.65
CA ARG A 14 -4.91 4.60 2.09
C ARG A 14 -4.62 3.13 2.32
N LEU A 15 -3.71 2.58 1.51
CA LEU A 15 -3.41 1.15 1.48
C LEU A 15 -2.00 0.93 2.03
N ARG A 16 -1.89 0.22 3.16
CA ARG A 16 -0.59 -0.19 3.70
C ARG A 16 -0.18 -1.52 3.13
N LEU A 17 1.03 -1.57 2.57
CA LEU A 17 1.67 -2.80 2.15
C LEU A 17 2.08 -3.62 3.37
N LEU A 18 1.57 -4.84 3.48
CA LEU A 18 1.87 -5.76 4.57
C LEU A 18 2.99 -6.72 4.21
N TRP A 19 3.03 -7.17 2.95
CA TRP A 19 4.00 -8.16 2.48
C TRP A 19 4.20 -8.08 0.97
N THR A 20 5.39 -8.46 0.52
CA THR A 20 5.75 -8.59 -0.89
C THR A 20 6.38 -9.94 -1.17
N GLY A 21 5.80 -10.68 -2.11
CA GLY A 21 6.35 -11.91 -2.66
C GLY A 21 7.06 -11.67 -3.99
N LYS A 22 7.16 -12.73 -4.80
CA LYS A 22 7.79 -12.67 -6.11
C LYS A 22 6.95 -11.91 -7.15
N ASP A 23 5.65 -12.22 -7.21
CA ASP A 23 4.72 -11.68 -8.22
C ASP A 23 3.47 -11.05 -7.58
N THR A 24 3.28 -11.26 -6.27
CA THR A 24 2.09 -10.83 -5.52
C THR A 24 2.50 -10.08 -4.27
N ALA A 25 1.74 -9.04 -3.95
CA ALA A 25 1.80 -8.30 -2.71
C ALA A 25 0.47 -8.42 -1.95
N PHE A 26 0.51 -8.16 -0.64
CA PHE A 26 -0.69 -7.98 0.16
C PHE A 26 -0.68 -6.59 0.76
N TRP A 27 -1.81 -5.90 0.65
CA TRP A 27 -2.04 -4.62 1.30
C TRP A 27 -3.35 -4.63 2.08
N ILE A 28 -3.55 -3.62 2.92
CA ILE A 28 -4.77 -3.45 3.70
C ILE A 28 -5.19 -1.98 3.67
N ASP A 29 -6.48 -1.73 3.58
CA ASP A 29 -7.06 -0.40 3.78
C ASP A 29 -6.93 -0.02 5.25
N ILE A 30 -6.14 1.02 5.54
CA ILE A 30 -5.87 1.44 6.92
C ILE A 30 -6.96 2.35 7.48
N ASP A 31 -7.88 2.81 6.64
CA ASP A 31 -8.98 3.69 7.05
C ASP A 31 -10.23 2.89 7.44
N ASP A 32 -10.31 1.61 7.06
CA ASP A 32 -11.37 0.69 7.44
C ASP A 32 -10.88 -0.31 8.51
N ASN A 33 -11.43 -0.20 9.72
CA ASN A 33 -11.09 -1.06 10.86
C ASN A 33 -11.56 -2.51 10.73
N LYS A 34 -12.36 -2.83 9.71
CA LYS A 34 -12.81 -4.19 9.37
C LYS A 34 -12.18 -4.70 8.08
N ALA A 35 -11.25 -3.96 7.48
CA ALA A 35 -10.58 -4.38 6.27
C ALA A 35 -9.78 -5.68 6.48
N TRP A 36 -9.83 -6.53 5.47
CA TRP A 36 -8.97 -7.71 5.38
C TRP A 36 -7.84 -7.47 4.38
N PRO A 37 -6.65 -8.08 4.59
CA PRO A 37 -5.59 -8.03 3.60
C PRO A 37 -6.08 -8.49 2.22
N GLN A 38 -5.84 -7.68 1.21
CA GLN A 38 -6.17 -7.99 -0.18
C GLN A 38 -4.90 -8.29 -0.98
N PRO A 39 -4.89 -9.34 -1.80
CA PRO A 39 -3.81 -9.58 -2.74
C PRO A 39 -3.84 -8.54 -3.87
N ILE A 40 -2.68 -8.22 -4.42
CA ILE A 40 -2.52 -7.44 -5.65
C ILE A 40 -1.28 -7.92 -6.39
N ALA A 41 -1.31 -7.93 -7.73
CA ALA A 41 -0.13 -8.25 -8.52
C ALA A 41 0.90 -7.11 -8.41
N LEU A 42 2.19 -7.45 -8.34
CA LEU A 42 3.23 -6.43 -8.30
C LEU A 42 3.25 -5.57 -9.56
N GLU A 43 2.97 -6.17 -10.72
CA GLU A 43 2.83 -5.46 -12.00
C GLU A 43 1.73 -4.39 -11.93
N ASP A 44 0.58 -4.69 -11.31
CA ASP A 44 -0.51 -3.71 -11.16
C ASP A 44 -0.08 -2.52 -10.30
N ILE A 45 0.66 -2.76 -9.22
CA ILE A 45 1.22 -1.66 -8.40
C ILE A 45 2.14 -0.79 -9.24
N GLU A 46 3.05 -1.40 -10.01
CA GLU A 46 4.00 -0.67 -10.86
C GLU A 46 3.28 0.16 -11.94
N GLN A 47 2.29 -0.43 -12.63
CA GLN A 47 1.49 0.26 -13.64
C GLN A 47 0.68 1.42 -13.03
N GLN A 48 0.11 1.23 -11.84
CA GLN A 48 -0.63 2.29 -11.15
C GLN A 48 0.27 3.43 -10.65
N LEU A 49 1.53 3.13 -10.28
CA LEU A 49 2.53 4.15 -9.96
C LEU A 49 2.94 4.95 -11.21
N ILE A 50 3.10 4.29 -12.35
CA ILE A 50 3.45 4.93 -13.63
C ILE A 50 2.33 5.85 -14.10
N SER A 51 1.09 5.37 -14.06
CA SER A 51 -0.12 6.15 -14.41
C SER A 51 -0.46 7.24 -13.39
N ARG A 52 0.16 7.21 -12.20
CA ARG A 52 -0.06 8.11 -11.06
C ARG A 52 -1.43 7.96 -10.38
N ASP A 53 -2.14 6.88 -10.65
CA ASP A 53 -3.36 6.52 -9.92
C ASP A 53 -3.03 6.10 -8.48
N LEU A 54 -1.88 5.45 -8.30
CA LEU A 54 -1.31 5.13 -7.00
C LEU A 54 -0.19 6.12 -6.70
N THR A 55 -0.24 6.74 -5.52
CA THR A 55 0.84 7.61 -5.05
C THR A 55 1.39 7.13 -3.73
N ARG A 56 2.70 7.31 -3.56
CA ARG A 56 3.41 6.94 -2.34
C ARG A 56 3.26 8.07 -1.32
N ILE A 57 2.76 7.78 -0.12
CA ILE A 57 2.55 8.78 0.93
C ILE A 57 3.28 8.41 2.22
N ASP A 58 3.58 9.41 3.04
CA ASP A 58 4.12 9.15 4.38
C ASP A 58 3.10 8.37 5.21
N ASN A 59 3.60 7.44 6.02
CA ASN A 59 2.73 6.60 6.83
C ASN A 59 2.09 7.45 7.94
N PRO A 60 0.77 7.70 7.91
CA PRO A 60 0.12 8.64 8.84
C PRO A 60 0.05 8.10 10.27
N PHE A 61 0.32 6.80 10.47
CA PHE A 61 0.32 6.16 11.78
C PHE A 61 1.73 5.81 12.28
N PHE A 62 2.78 6.19 11.54
CA PHE A 62 4.15 6.11 12.06
C PHE A 62 4.41 7.40 12.84
N ALA A 63 3.93 7.45 14.08
CA ALA A 63 4.34 8.49 15.00
C ALA A 63 5.86 8.37 15.18
N SER A 64 6.59 9.42 14.85
CA SER A 64 8.02 9.52 15.15
C SER A 64 8.17 9.59 16.67
N ILE A 65 8.28 8.42 17.31
CA ILE A 65 8.71 8.31 18.70
C ILE A 65 10.21 8.58 18.72
N PHE A 66 10.55 9.86 18.91
CA PHE A 66 11.86 10.29 19.39
C PHE A 66 11.87 10.26 20.93
#